data_AF-A0A855EY45-F1
#
_entry.id   AF-A0A855EY45-F1
#
_cell.length_a   1.000
_cell.length_b   1.000
_cell.length_c   1.000
_cell.angle_alpha   90.00
_cell.angle_beta   90.00
_cell.angle_gamma   90.00
#
_symmetry.space_group_name_H-M   'P 1'
#
loop_
_entity.id
_entity.type
_entity.pdbx_description
1 polymer ?
#
loop_
_entity_poly.entity_id
_entity_poly.type
_entity_poly.pdbx_seq_one_letter_code
_entity_poly.pdbx_strand_id
1 'polypeptide(L)'
;MVSLSMNILRTGALSLLCPLSVAFAAPPETDSIPAAPHFERLATPEKRTAPGDKTLHVTNAQLAEQPELAMALLDQAIREEKWPMVRAILPVYAASPNPDSTLIHFAKAGLARSQGNYAEAIEHYRAILSRHPDFAAVRLDLARAMFENRQFDAADYQFRRVLQSNPPENIQQVIAQYLERIQKGSALTGSFSVSYLNDSNVNNASSGKTIRVGDRLFIRNKDSFPQRGEGFWFNGALQKDVQLFDQHGLRFLGTVNGKSYWNNHDFDDVTSRAYAGYQWRNFRQQFALLPFYEKRWYGTEAYSSGPGVRAEYSYLLTPTWQVSQALEYQKLDYDDEDYRFLRGQNRYSSTTLSHAFSNRVSGFAGVDLLEQQTSTRSESNHRVGLRSGVQVDMPWQLSFAATTAIARRNYQADSDIFSTRRKDNEQIYNLSLWHRDLYFFGVMPKLNFSYKRVDSNINFYDYQQRYITLSLDKNF
;
A
#
# COMPACT_ATOMS: atom_id res chain seq x y z
N MET A 1 40.01 26.81 -12.96
CA MET A 1 40.58 27.75 -11.97
C MET A 1 39.73 27.68 -10.71
N VAL A 2 40.33 27.22 -9.60
CA VAL A 2 40.47 27.97 -8.32
C VAL A 2 39.10 28.13 -7.63
N SER A 3 38.64 27.26 -6.73
CA SER A 3 39.12 26.95 -5.36
C SER A 3 39.65 28.15 -4.59
N LEU A 4 38.83 28.70 -3.68
CA LEU A 4 39.23 29.34 -2.42
C LEU A 4 37.94 29.51 -1.58
N SER A 5 37.62 28.66 -0.59
CA SER A 5 38.30 28.42 0.70
C SER A 5 38.32 29.66 1.61
N MET A 6 37.54 29.63 2.70
CA MET A 6 37.95 29.85 4.11
C MET A 6 36.69 30.17 4.95
N ASN A 7 36.31 29.34 5.93
CA ASN A 7 36.84 29.30 7.31
C ASN A 7 36.71 30.69 7.98
N ILE A 8 36.15 30.88 9.19
CA ILE A 8 36.54 30.20 10.43
C ILE A 8 35.70 30.75 11.62
N LEU A 9 35.47 29.90 12.63
CA LEU A 9 35.32 30.11 14.10
C LEU A 9 34.17 31.00 14.64
N ARG A 10 33.20 30.43 15.37
CA ARG A 10 33.20 29.93 16.79
C ARG A 10 33.20 31.05 17.83
N THR A 11 32.18 31.02 18.69
CA THR A 11 32.18 31.08 20.18
C THR A 11 30.70 31.07 20.61
N GLY A 12 30.17 30.37 21.62
CA GLY A 12 30.75 29.72 22.80
C GLY A 12 30.06 30.24 24.07
N ALA A 13 29.66 29.32 24.95
CA ALA A 13 29.16 29.45 26.35
C ALA A 13 27.62 29.56 26.55
N LEU A 14 26.91 28.57 27.14
CA LEU A 14 26.88 27.95 28.50
C LEU A 14 26.19 28.79 29.58
N SER A 15 24.99 28.36 30.01
CA SER A 15 24.50 28.33 31.41
C SER A 15 22.97 28.05 31.42
N LEU A 16 22.54 26.84 31.78
CA LEU A 16 22.06 26.46 33.13
C LEU A 16 20.90 27.32 33.64
N LEU A 17 19.70 26.73 33.73
CA LEU A 17 18.95 26.58 34.99
C LEU A 17 17.69 25.74 34.77
N CYS A 18 17.67 24.59 35.44
CA CYS A 18 16.51 23.73 35.63
C CYS A 18 15.43 24.50 36.42
N PRO A 19 14.14 24.29 36.11
CA PRO A 19 13.37 23.53 37.09
C PRO A 19 12.52 22.43 36.44
N LEU A 20 12.73 21.22 36.96
CA LEU A 20 11.80 20.11 37.06
C LEU A 20 10.37 20.43 36.61
N SER A 21 10.00 19.89 35.46
CA SER A 21 8.63 19.51 35.14
C SER A 21 8.71 18.16 34.46
N VAL A 22 8.54 17.09 35.23
CA VAL A 22 8.34 15.75 34.67
C VAL A 22 6.99 15.77 33.97
N ALA A 23 6.98 16.19 32.71
CA ALA A 23 5.90 15.86 31.80
C ALA A 23 6.11 14.38 31.46
N PHE A 24 5.31 13.50 32.05
CA PHE A 24 5.16 12.15 31.52
C PHE A 24 4.60 12.30 30.11
N ALA A 25 5.49 12.33 29.11
CA ALA A 25 5.10 12.20 27.72
C ALA A 25 4.26 10.93 27.61
N ALA A 26 3.08 11.04 26.99
CA ALA A 26 2.28 9.85 26.70
C ALA A 26 3.19 8.83 25.98
N PRO A 27 3.06 7.52 26.31
CA PRO A 27 3.85 6.50 25.63
C PRO A 27 3.73 6.70 24.12
N PRO A 28 4.84 6.52 23.40
CA PRO A 28 4.88 6.84 21.99
C PRO A 28 3.85 5.98 21.27
N GLU A 29 2.97 6.65 20.52
CA GLU A 29 2.18 5.94 19.53
C GLU A 29 3.18 5.44 18.49
N THR A 30 3.42 4.12 18.49
CA THR A 30 4.17 3.50 17.40
C THR A 30 3.27 3.55 16.18
N ASP A 31 3.66 4.33 15.18
CA ASP A 31 2.96 4.38 13.90
C ASP A 31 3.13 3.03 13.18
N SER A 32 2.11 2.17 13.27
CA SER A 32 2.07 0.97 12.46
C SER A 32 1.60 1.31 11.05
N ILE A 33 2.28 0.79 10.03
CA ILE A 33 1.84 1.00 8.64
C ILE A 33 0.66 0.05 8.38
N PRO A 34 -0.55 0.52 8.06
CA PRO A 34 -1.66 -0.38 7.79
C PRO A 34 -1.48 -1.13 6.47
N ALA A 35 -2.24 -2.21 6.29
CA ALA A 35 -2.35 -2.82 4.97
C ALA A 35 -3.04 -1.82 4.02
N ALA A 36 -2.30 -1.37 3.01
CA ALA A 36 -2.81 -0.41 2.03
C ALA A 36 -3.65 -1.14 0.96
N PRO A 37 -4.81 -0.58 0.58
CA PRO A 37 -5.49 -1.00 -0.64
C PRO A 37 -4.68 -0.54 -1.85
N HIS A 38 -4.54 -1.41 -2.85
CA HIS A 38 -3.89 -1.09 -4.12
C HIS A 38 -4.93 -0.85 -5.20
N PHE A 39 -5.59 0.30 -5.13
CA PHE A 39 -6.70 0.65 -6.00
C PHE A 39 -6.29 0.70 -7.48
N GLU A 40 -5.03 0.98 -7.79
CA GLU A 40 -4.49 0.96 -9.15
C GLU A 40 -4.58 -0.42 -9.83
N ARG A 41 -4.74 -1.49 -9.05
CA ARG A 41 -4.92 -2.86 -9.56
C ARG A 41 -6.39 -3.24 -9.77
N LEU A 42 -7.32 -2.39 -9.32
CA LEU A 42 -8.74 -2.64 -9.48
C LEU A 42 -9.22 -2.01 -10.80
N ALA A 43 -9.50 -2.85 -11.79
CA ALA A 43 -10.07 -2.42 -13.05
C ALA A 43 -11.58 -2.68 -13.07
N THR A 44 -12.35 -1.68 -13.45
CA THR A 44 -13.72 -1.95 -13.92
C THR A 44 -13.60 -2.54 -15.33
N PRO A 45 -14.18 -3.70 -15.64
CA PRO A 45 -14.17 -4.20 -17.02
C PRO A 45 -14.88 -3.17 -17.91
N GLU A 46 -14.15 -2.59 -18.86
CA GLU A 46 -14.75 -1.76 -19.91
C GLU A 46 -15.71 -2.65 -20.70
N LYS A 47 -17.02 -2.37 -20.59
CA LYS A 47 -17.99 -2.91 -21.53
C LYS A 47 -17.75 -2.23 -22.88
N ARG A 48 -16.94 -2.85 -23.74
CA ARG A 48 -16.96 -2.54 -25.17
C ARG A 48 -18.27 -3.06 -25.76
N THR A 49 -19.26 -2.19 -25.87
CA THR A 49 -20.41 -2.42 -26.75
C THR A 49 -19.99 -2.12 -28.18
N ALA A 50 -19.82 -3.16 -28.99
CA ALA A 50 -19.67 -3.02 -30.43
C ALA A 50 -21.05 -2.80 -31.09
N PRO A 51 -21.17 -2.00 -32.16
CA PRO A 51 -22.42 -1.82 -32.89
C PRO A 51 -22.84 -3.09 -33.63
N GLY A 52 -24.15 -3.24 -33.83
CA GLY A 52 -24.81 -4.46 -34.30
C GLY A 52 -24.25 -5.05 -35.59
N ASP A 53 -24.05 -6.35 -35.55
CA ASP A 53 -23.70 -7.19 -36.70
C ASP A 53 -24.75 -8.31 -36.83
N LYS A 54 -25.01 -8.75 -38.06
CA LYS A 54 -25.99 -9.81 -38.34
C LYS A 54 -25.61 -11.09 -37.59
N THR A 55 -26.39 -11.45 -36.58
CA THR A 55 -26.11 -12.61 -35.72
C THR A 55 -26.55 -13.91 -36.39
N LEU A 56 -25.59 -14.75 -36.74
CA LEU A 56 -25.85 -16.15 -37.07
C LEU A 56 -26.07 -16.92 -35.74
N HIS A 57 -27.25 -17.49 -35.54
CA HIS A 57 -27.52 -18.33 -34.37
C HIS A 57 -27.16 -19.77 -34.67
N VAL A 58 -26.11 -20.28 -34.01
CA VAL A 58 -25.68 -21.68 -34.12
C VAL A 58 -25.74 -22.33 -32.74
N THR A 59 -26.31 -23.53 -32.66
CA THR A 59 -26.45 -24.28 -31.41
C THR A 59 -25.28 -25.25 -31.20
N ASN A 60 -24.99 -25.60 -29.95
CA ASN A 60 -23.95 -26.59 -29.63
C ASN A 60 -24.22 -27.97 -30.28
N ALA A 61 -25.50 -28.34 -30.48
CA ALA A 61 -25.86 -29.57 -31.19
C ALA A 61 -25.43 -29.53 -32.66
N GLN A 62 -25.71 -28.43 -33.36
CA GLN A 62 -25.26 -28.24 -34.74
C GLN A 62 -23.73 -28.21 -34.87
N LEU A 63 -23.04 -27.64 -33.89
CA LEU A 63 -21.57 -27.66 -33.86
C LEU A 63 -21.00 -29.05 -33.60
N ALA A 64 -21.66 -29.86 -32.78
CA ALA A 64 -21.26 -31.26 -32.54
C ALA A 64 -21.37 -32.11 -33.81
N GLU A 65 -22.39 -31.86 -34.63
CA GLU A 65 -22.61 -32.52 -35.92
C GLU A 65 -21.71 -31.98 -37.05
N GLN A 66 -21.11 -30.79 -36.88
CA GLN A 66 -20.29 -30.11 -37.90
C GLN A 66 -18.92 -29.69 -37.32
N PRO A 67 -17.96 -30.63 -37.15
CA PRO A 67 -16.65 -30.36 -36.56
C PRO A 67 -15.85 -29.24 -37.27
N GLU A 68 -15.94 -29.17 -38.59
CA GLU A 68 -15.28 -28.11 -39.40
C GLU A 68 -15.84 -26.72 -39.09
N LEU A 69 -17.16 -26.62 -38.91
CA LEU A 69 -17.81 -25.37 -38.51
C LEU A 69 -17.42 -24.99 -37.08
N ALA A 70 -17.39 -25.96 -36.17
CA ALA A 70 -16.94 -25.74 -34.79
C ALA A 70 -15.47 -25.25 -34.75
N MET A 71 -14.60 -25.83 -35.57
CA MET A 71 -13.20 -25.42 -35.72
C MET A 71 -13.09 -23.97 -36.22
N ALA A 72 -13.76 -23.65 -37.32
CA ALA A 72 -13.69 -22.31 -37.93
C ALA A 72 -14.24 -21.22 -36.99
N LEU A 73 -15.35 -21.49 -36.31
CA LEU A 73 -15.93 -20.56 -35.34
C LEU A 73 -15.06 -20.42 -34.09
N LEU A 74 -14.42 -21.50 -33.62
CA LEU A 74 -13.48 -21.43 -32.51
C LEU A 74 -12.26 -20.59 -32.87
N ASP A 75 -11.64 -20.85 -34.02
CA ASP A 75 -10.48 -20.10 -34.53
C ASP A 75 -10.81 -18.61 -34.73
N GLN A 76 -11.95 -18.30 -35.34
CA GLN A 76 -12.44 -16.93 -35.46
C GLN A 76 -12.65 -16.27 -34.09
N ALA A 77 -13.32 -16.94 -33.15
CA ALA A 77 -13.59 -16.39 -31.84
C ALA A 77 -12.29 -16.14 -31.04
N ILE A 78 -11.25 -16.95 -31.24
CA ILE A 78 -9.92 -16.70 -30.65
C ILE A 78 -9.27 -15.47 -31.27
N ARG A 79 -9.23 -15.36 -32.61
CA ARG A 79 -8.64 -14.20 -33.31
C ARG A 79 -9.31 -12.88 -32.94
N GLU A 80 -10.63 -12.90 -32.74
CA GLU A 80 -11.42 -11.74 -32.36
C GLU A 80 -11.50 -11.53 -30.84
N GLU A 81 -10.80 -12.36 -30.05
CA GLU A 81 -10.81 -12.33 -28.58
C GLU A 81 -12.22 -12.40 -27.96
N LYS A 82 -13.15 -13.07 -28.64
CA LYS A 82 -14.54 -13.31 -28.19
C LYS A 82 -14.57 -14.46 -27.18
N TRP A 83 -13.94 -14.27 -26.02
CA TRP A 83 -13.77 -15.29 -24.98
C TRP A 83 -15.06 -15.96 -24.49
N PRO A 84 -16.23 -15.28 -24.40
CA PRO A 84 -17.49 -15.95 -24.12
C PRO A 84 -17.87 -17.01 -25.16
N MET A 85 -17.60 -16.74 -26.45
CA MET A 85 -17.83 -17.72 -27.53
C MET A 85 -16.82 -18.85 -27.46
N VAL A 86 -15.54 -18.56 -27.22
CA VAL A 86 -14.50 -19.59 -27.03
C VAL A 86 -14.90 -20.56 -25.91
N ARG A 87 -15.37 -20.04 -24.78
CA ARG A 87 -15.84 -20.84 -23.63
C ARG A 87 -17.00 -21.77 -24.01
N ALA A 88 -17.90 -21.31 -24.87
CA ALA A 88 -19.07 -22.09 -25.30
C ALA A 88 -18.72 -23.16 -26.35
N ILE A 89 -17.86 -22.83 -27.31
CA ILE A 89 -17.54 -23.69 -28.47
C ILE A 89 -16.49 -24.74 -28.10
N LEU A 90 -15.49 -24.38 -27.29
CA LEU A 90 -14.33 -25.22 -27.00
C LEU A 90 -14.69 -26.63 -26.48
N PRO A 91 -15.63 -26.82 -25.52
CA PRO A 91 -16.00 -28.15 -25.06
C PRO A 91 -16.63 -29.02 -26.16
N VAL A 92 -17.39 -28.40 -27.07
CA VAL A 92 -18.04 -29.09 -28.19
C VAL A 92 -16.98 -29.54 -29.20
N TYR A 93 -16.10 -28.63 -29.61
CA TYR A 93 -15.01 -28.95 -30.55
C TYR A 93 -14.06 -30.01 -29.99
N ALA A 94 -13.70 -29.91 -28.70
CA ALA A 94 -12.81 -30.88 -28.06
C ALA A 94 -13.40 -32.29 -27.97
N ALA A 95 -14.72 -32.43 -28.07
CA ALA A 95 -15.43 -33.71 -28.09
C ALA A 95 -15.69 -34.24 -29.52
N SER A 96 -15.42 -33.44 -30.56
CA SER A 96 -15.61 -33.84 -31.96
C SER A 96 -14.64 -34.96 -32.36
N PRO A 97 -14.96 -35.75 -33.41
CA PRO A 97 -14.03 -36.74 -33.94
C PRO A 97 -12.73 -36.08 -34.45
N ASN A 98 -11.57 -36.59 -34.02
CA ASN A 98 -10.22 -36.14 -34.42
C ASN A 98 -9.98 -34.62 -34.27
N PRO A 99 -10.14 -34.03 -33.09
CA PRO A 99 -10.00 -32.59 -32.94
C PRO A 99 -8.52 -32.18 -32.97
N ASP A 100 -8.22 -30.99 -33.51
CA ASP A 100 -6.86 -30.47 -33.51
C ASP A 100 -6.42 -30.12 -32.09
N SER A 101 -5.49 -30.93 -31.57
CA SER A 101 -4.89 -30.73 -30.24
C SER A 101 -4.21 -29.37 -30.10
N THR A 102 -3.64 -28.81 -31.18
CA THR A 102 -2.98 -27.51 -31.16
C THR A 102 -3.98 -26.39 -31.00
N LEU A 103 -5.07 -26.39 -31.79
CA LEU A 103 -6.17 -25.42 -31.63
C LEU A 103 -6.81 -25.51 -30.25
N ILE A 104 -7.01 -26.72 -29.71
CA ILE A 104 -7.53 -26.90 -28.33
C ILE A 104 -6.60 -26.23 -27.32
N HIS A 105 -5.29 -26.50 -27.39
CA HIS A 105 -4.34 -25.88 -26.47
C HIS A 105 -4.31 -24.36 -26.65
N PHE A 106 -4.38 -23.85 -27.88
CA PHE A 106 -4.37 -22.42 -28.16
C PHE A 106 -5.62 -21.73 -27.62
N ALA A 107 -6.80 -22.34 -27.80
CA ALA A 107 -8.07 -21.90 -27.25
C ALA A 107 -8.06 -21.86 -25.72
N LYS A 108 -7.56 -22.93 -25.08
CA LYS A 108 -7.40 -22.99 -23.61
C LYS A 108 -6.43 -21.93 -23.11
N ALA A 109 -5.31 -21.73 -23.80
CA ALA A 109 -4.33 -20.72 -23.45
C ALA A 109 -4.90 -19.31 -23.51
N GLY A 110 -5.57 -18.96 -24.62
CA GLY A 110 -6.24 -17.67 -24.78
C GLY A 110 -7.33 -17.43 -23.73
N LEU A 111 -8.17 -18.43 -23.49
CA LEU A 111 -9.23 -18.36 -22.47
C LEU A 111 -8.66 -18.23 -21.04
N ALA A 112 -7.57 -18.94 -20.72
CA ALA A 112 -6.90 -18.81 -19.43
C ALA A 112 -6.26 -17.42 -19.28
N ARG A 113 -5.57 -16.93 -20.31
CA ARG A 113 -4.97 -15.59 -20.35
C ARG A 113 -6.03 -14.49 -20.18
N SER A 114 -7.17 -14.62 -20.85
CA SER A 114 -8.29 -13.67 -20.76
C SER A 114 -8.94 -13.64 -19.37
N GLN A 115 -8.81 -14.71 -18.60
CA GLN A 115 -9.28 -14.81 -17.21
C GLN A 115 -8.21 -14.38 -16.20
N GLY A 116 -7.01 -14.02 -16.65
CA GLY A 116 -5.86 -13.75 -15.79
C GLY A 116 -5.27 -15.00 -15.13
N ASN A 117 -5.59 -16.20 -15.63
CA ASN A 117 -4.97 -17.47 -15.25
C ASN A 117 -3.67 -17.67 -16.05
N TYR A 118 -2.73 -16.74 -15.96
CA TYR A 118 -1.56 -16.74 -16.84
C TYR A 118 -0.66 -17.98 -16.69
N ALA A 119 -0.57 -18.56 -15.50
CA ALA A 119 0.18 -19.80 -15.30
C ALA A 119 -0.36 -20.94 -16.18
N GLU A 120 -1.69 -21.13 -16.19
CA GLU A 120 -2.35 -22.12 -17.06
C GLU A 120 -2.18 -21.78 -18.54
N ALA A 121 -2.28 -20.50 -18.91
CA ALA A 121 -2.04 -20.06 -20.27
C ALA A 121 -0.63 -20.40 -20.76
N ILE A 122 0.38 -20.12 -19.93
CA ILE A 122 1.80 -20.41 -20.20
C ILE A 122 2.02 -21.91 -20.42
N GLU A 123 1.42 -22.76 -19.59
CA GLU A 123 1.53 -24.22 -19.74
C GLU A 123 0.94 -24.72 -21.07
N HIS A 124 -0.22 -24.20 -21.47
CA HIS A 124 -0.82 -24.55 -22.76
C HIS A 124 -0.01 -24.05 -23.96
N TYR A 125 0.51 -22.81 -23.91
CA TYR A 125 1.40 -22.32 -24.98
C TYR A 125 2.71 -23.13 -25.07
N ARG A 126 3.29 -23.52 -23.93
CA ARG A 126 4.46 -24.41 -23.88
C ARG A 126 4.16 -25.79 -24.49
N ALA A 127 2.98 -26.34 -24.25
CA ALA A 127 2.56 -27.62 -24.83
C ALA A 127 2.44 -27.59 -26.36
N ILE A 128 2.06 -26.44 -26.95
CA ILE A 128 2.08 -26.27 -28.41
C ILE A 128 3.52 -26.19 -28.91
N LEU A 129 4.35 -25.35 -28.28
CA LEU A 129 5.73 -25.10 -28.71
C LEU A 129 6.67 -26.29 -28.51
N SER A 130 6.32 -27.26 -27.65
CA SER A 130 7.09 -28.51 -27.51
C SER A 130 6.94 -29.42 -28.73
N ARG A 131 5.82 -29.32 -29.46
CA ARG A 131 5.56 -30.06 -30.71
C ARG A 131 5.87 -29.22 -31.95
N HIS A 132 5.65 -27.91 -31.87
CA HIS A 132 5.81 -26.96 -32.97
C HIS A 132 6.74 -25.81 -32.54
N PRO A 133 8.07 -26.05 -32.43
CA PRO A 133 9.01 -25.08 -31.90
C PRO A 133 9.19 -23.84 -32.80
N ASP A 134 8.77 -23.91 -34.05
CA ASP A 134 8.85 -22.87 -35.07
C ASP A 134 7.62 -21.93 -35.10
N PHE A 135 6.57 -22.21 -34.31
CA PHE A 135 5.36 -21.39 -34.26
C PHE A 135 5.59 -20.03 -33.57
N ALA A 136 6.12 -19.07 -34.33
CA ALA A 136 6.45 -17.73 -33.86
C ALA A 136 5.26 -16.97 -33.27
N ALA A 137 4.05 -17.13 -33.84
CA ALA A 137 2.83 -16.49 -33.34
C ALA A 137 2.48 -16.98 -31.92
N VAL A 138 2.54 -18.30 -31.68
CA VAL A 138 2.30 -18.88 -30.35
C VAL A 138 3.38 -18.46 -29.36
N ARG A 139 4.63 -18.37 -29.82
CA ARG A 139 5.75 -17.88 -29.00
C ARG A 139 5.57 -16.42 -28.58
N LEU A 140 4.98 -15.58 -29.44
CA LEU A 140 4.63 -14.21 -29.10
C LEU A 140 3.57 -14.16 -27.99
N ASP A 141 2.52 -14.97 -28.08
CA ASP A 141 1.49 -15.01 -27.04
C ASP A 141 1.98 -15.63 -25.72
N LEU A 142 2.90 -16.60 -25.78
CA LEU A 142 3.64 -17.07 -24.60
C LEU A 142 4.40 -15.92 -23.93
N ALA A 143 5.16 -15.14 -24.70
CA ALA A 143 5.93 -14.01 -24.18
C ALA A 143 5.03 -12.95 -23.54
N ARG A 144 3.88 -12.65 -24.16
CA ARG A 144 2.86 -11.75 -23.61
C ARG A 144 2.27 -12.28 -22.30
N ALA A 145 1.89 -13.55 -22.25
CA ALA A 145 1.37 -14.17 -21.03
C ALA A 145 2.41 -14.17 -19.90
N MET A 146 3.70 -14.44 -20.21
CA MET A 146 4.81 -14.33 -19.25
C MET A 146 4.97 -12.90 -18.73
N PHE A 147 4.93 -11.89 -19.60
CA PHE A 147 5.01 -10.48 -19.23
C PHE A 147 3.84 -10.05 -18.32
N GLU A 148 2.62 -10.44 -18.67
CA GLU A 148 1.41 -10.19 -17.88
C GLU A 148 1.47 -10.88 -16.51
N ASN A 149 2.07 -12.08 -16.46
CA ASN A 149 2.33 -12.83 -15.23
C ASN A 149 3.57 -12.35 -14.43
N ARG A 150 4.19 -11.23 -14.85
CA ARG A 150 5.38 -10.63 -14.25
C ARG A 150 6.68 -11.44 -14.37
N GLN A 151 6.73 -12.45 -15.25
CA GLN A 151 7.94 -13.20 -15.58
C GLN A 151 8.75 -12.47 -16.65
N PHE A 152 9.35 -11.34 -16.27
CA PHE A 152 9.96 -10.42 -17.24
C PHE A 152 11.19 -11.00 -17.95
N ASP A 153 12.06 -11.71 -17.23
CA ASP A 153 13.27 -12.30 -17.83
C ASP A 153 12.90 -13.40 -18.84
N ALA A 154 11.94 -14.25 -18.49
CA ALA A 154 11.42 -15.27 -19.39
C ALA A 154 10.71 -14.65 -20.60
N ALA A 155 9.94 -13.57 -20.39
CA ALA A 155 9.28 -12.84 -21.46
C ALA A 155 10.29 -12.21 -22.43
N ASP A 156 11.34 -11.52 -21.94
CA ASP A 156 12.40 -10.94 -22.75
C ASP A 156 13.05 -12.00 -23.66
N TYR A 157 13.41 -13.14 -23.08
CA TYR A 157 13.99 -14.25 -23.84
C TYR A 157 13.06 -14.73 -24.97
N GLN A 158 11.77 -14.93 -24.70
CA GLN A 158 10.82 -15.38 -25.72
C GLN A 158 10.55 -14.29 -26.78
N PHE A 159 10.45 -13.02 -26.38
CA PHE A 159 10.32 -11.90 -27.31
C PHE A 159 11.50 -11.82 -28.29
N ARG A 160 12.74 -11.94 -27.79
CA ARG A 160 13.94 -11.96 -28.63
C ARG A 160 13.96 -13.16 -29.58
N ARG A 161 13.49 -14.33 -29.14
CA ARG A 161 13.32 -15.51 -30.01
C ARG A 161 12.30 -15.26 -31.13
N VAL A 162 11.21 -14.54 -30.87
CA VAL A 162 10.25 -14.15 -31.92
C VAL A 162 10.90 -13.20 -32.93
N LEU A 163 11.71 -12.24 -32.48
CA LEU A 163 12.42 -11.34 -33.40
C LEU A 163 13.39 -12.07 -34.35
N GLN A 164 13.96 -13.20 -33.93
CA GLN A 164 14.82 -14.03 -34.79
C GLN A 164 14.09 -14.64 -35.99
N SER A 165 12.75 -14.76 -35.95
CA SER A 165 11.96 -15.26 -37.08
C SER A 165 11.57 -14.16 -38.07
N ASN A 166 12.13 -12.95 -37.96
CA ASN A 166 11.84 -11.78 -38.79
C ASN A 166 10.33 -11.49 -38.95
N PRO A 167 9.60 -11.24 -37.84
CA PRO A 167 8.16 -11.01 -37.89
C PRO A 167 7.84 -9.69 -38.60
N PRO A 168 6.59 -9.46 -39.04
CA PRO A 168 6.17 -8.20 -39.65
C PRO A 168 6.48 -6.97 -38.78
N GLU A 169 6.71 -5.81 -39.41
CA GLU A 169 7.18 -4.59 -38.74
C GLU A 169 6.26 -4.14 -37.58
N ASN A 170 4.94 -4.25 -37.74
CA ASN A 170 3.98 -3.96 -36.67
C ASN A 170 4.19 -4.85 -35.43
N ILE A 171 4.54 -6.12 -35.62
CA ILE A 171 4.85 -7.05 -34.52
C ILE A 171 6.20 -6.71 -33.90
N GLN A 172 7.20 -6.33 -34.69
CA GLN A 172 8.49 -5.87 -34.17
C GLN A 172 8.31 -4.64 -33.26
N GLN A 173 7.50 -3.67 -33.67
CA GLN A 173 7.17 -2.49 -32.86
C GLN A 173 6.46 -2.86 -31.55
N VAL A 174 5.49 -3.78 -31.59
CA VAL A 174 4.82 -4.27 -30.38
C VAL A 174 5.81 -4.95 -29.44
N ILE A 175 6.69 -5.82 -29.96
CA ILE A 175 7.73 -6.48 -29.16
C ILE A 175 8.69 -5.45 -28.56
N ALA A 176 9.11 -4.45 -29.33
CA ALA A 176 9.99 -3.39 -28.86
C ALA A 176 9.40 -2.65 -27.65
N GLN A 177 8.09 -2.38 -27.64
CA GLN A 177 7.42 -1.76 -26.49
C GLN A 177 7.47 -2.65 -25.24
N TYR A 178 7.29 -3.96 -25.38
CA TYR A 178 7.43 -4.89 -24.26
C TYR A 178 8.88 -4.94 -23.74
N LEU A 179 9.86 -5.06 -24.65
CA LEU A 179 11.28 -5.10 -24.30
C LEU A 179 11.74 -3.80 -23.63
N GLU A 180 11.28 -2.63 -24.11
CA GLU A 180 11.57 -1.35 -23.48
C GLU A 180 11.02 -1.29 -22.04
N ARG A 181 9.80 -1.80 -21.81
CA ARG A 181 9.20 -1.88 -20.46
C ARG A 181 9.96 -2.84 -19.56
N ILE A 182 10.46 -3.96 -20.08
CA ILE A 182 11.31 -4.89 -19.33
C ILE A 182 12.67 -4.24 -19.00
N GLN A 183 13.32 -3.62 -19.98
CA GLN A 183 14.64 -2.99 -19.83
C GLN A 183 14.64 -1.79 -18.89
N LYS A 184 13.58 -0.97 -18.91
CA LYS A 184 13.39 0.09 -17.91
C LYS A 184 13.33 -0.47 -16.49
N GLY A 185 13.01 -1.77 -16.34
CA GLY A 185 12.94 -2.46 -15.08
C GLY A 185 11.96 -1.78 -14.12
N SER A 186 12.19 -1.93 -12.83
CA SER A 186 11.57 -1.02 -11.87
C SER A 186 12.41 0.26 -11.80
N ALA A 187 11.80 1.41 -12.05
CA ALA A 187 12.44 2.69 -11.73
C ALA A 187 12.59 2.82 -10.21
N LEU A 188 13.52 3.68 -9.77
CA LEU A 188 13.42 4.21 -8.41
C LEU A 188 12.13 5.03 -8.35
N THR A 189 11.16 4.58 -7.57
CA THR A 189 9.89 5.29 -7.38
C THR A 189 9.91 5.99 -6.05
N GLY A 190 9.40 7.21 -5.98
CA GLY A 190 9.35 7.97 -4.76
C GLY A 190 8.05 8.74 -4.59
N SER A 191 7.70 8.99 -3.33
CA SER A 191 6.71 9.98 -2.96
C SER A 191 7.28 10.87 -1.86
N PHE A 192 6.96 12.15 -1.90
CA PHE A 192 7.26 13.11 -0.85
C PHE A 192 6.09 14.07 -0.72
N SER A 193 5.62 14.29 0.49
CA SER A 193 4.63 15.30 0.79
C SER A 193 5.05 16.09 2.01
N VAL A 194 4.87 17.41 1.91
CA VAL A 194 5.07 18.37 2.98
C VAL A 194 3.79 19.18 3.08
N SER A 195 3.34 19.41 4.30
CA SER A 195 2.11 20.13 4.57
C SER A 195 2.33 21.16 5.66
N TYR A 196 1.77 22.36 5.49
CA TYR A 196 1.57 23.26 6.61
C TYR A 196 0.72 22.56 7.67
N LEU A 197 1.14 22.62 8.93
CA LEU A 197 0.50 21.97 10.06
C LEU A 197 0.01 23.04 11.06
N ASN A 198 -1.27 23.00 11.40
CA ASN A 198 -1.83 23.71 12.55
C ASN A 198 -2.49 22.67 13.46
N ASP A 199 -1.84 22.40 14.59
CA ASP A 199 -2.23 21.41 15.58
C ASP A 199 -2.82 22.11 16.81
N SER A 200 -4.04 21.73 17.19
CA SER A 200 -4.71 22.29 18.36
C SER A 200 -4.19 21.76 19.70
N ASN A 201 -3.45 20.65 19.72
CA ASN A 201 -3.07 19.93 20.94
C ASN A 201 -1.82 19.06 20.72
N VAL A 202 -0.64 19.68 20.61
CA VAL A 202 0.63 18.98 20.30
C VAL A 202 1.08 17.99 21.38
N ASN A 203 0.69 18.26 22.63
CA ASN A 203 1.10 17.50 23.81
C ASN A 203 0.12 16.39 24.20
N ASN A 204 -0.88 16.09 23.35
CA ASN A 204 -1.92 15.08 23.59
C ASN A 204 -2.62 15.25 24.96
N ALA A 205 -2.78 16.48 25.43
CA ALA A 205 -3.23 16.75 26.78
C ALA A 205 -4.75 16.80 26.90
N SER A 206 -5.25 16.39 28.07
CA SER A 206 -6.64 16.61 28.48
C SER A 206 -6.92 18.08 28.75
N SER A 207 -8.12 18.56 28.40
CA SER A 207 -8.61 19.88 28.79
C SER A 207 -9.21 19.92 30.21
N GLY A 208 -9.27 18.79 30.91
CA GLY A 208 -9.82 18.71 32.27
C GLY A 208 -9.00 19.48 33.30
N LYS A 209 -9.64 20.33 34.11
CA LYS A 209 -8.95 21.21 35.08
C LYS A 209 -8.38 20.47 36.30
N THR A 210 -8.88 19.27 36.58
CA THR A 210 -8.53 18.50 37.76
C THR A 210 -8.18 17.07 37.40
N ILE A 211 -7.32 16.45 38.21
CA ILE A 211 -7.00 15.02 38.13
C ILE A 211 -7.15 14.40 39.51
N ARG A 212 -7.68 13.18 39.56
CA ARG A 212 -7.79 12.41 40.79
C ARG A 212 -6.69 11.37 40.82
N VAL A 213 -5.92 11.34 41.91
CA VAL A 213 -4.86 10.36 42.16
C VAL A 213 -5.12 9.77 43.54
N GLY A 214 -5.56 8.50 43.59
CA GLY A 214 -6.13 7.90 44.79
C GLY A 214 -7.33 8.71 45.31
N ASP A 215 -7.32 9.04 46.60
CA ASP A 215 -8.38 9.80 47.26
C ASP A 215 -8.22 11.32 47.15
N ARG A 216 -7.17 11.80 46.48
CA ARG A 216 -6.85 13.23 46.38
C ARG A 216 -7.20 13.78 45.01
N LEU A 217 -7.72 15.00 44.99
CA LEU A 217 -8.02 15.77 43.79
C LEU A 217 -6.98 16.89 43.64
N PHE A 218 -6.26 16.90 42.53
CA PHE A 218 -5.25 17.92 42.21
C PHE A 218 -5.78 18.86 41.13
N ILE A 219 -5.42 20.13 41.24
CA ILE A 219 -5.64 21.12 40.18
C ILE A 219 -4.42 21.08 39.26
N ARG A 220 -4.66 21.03 37.95
CA ARG A 220 -3.59 20.97 36.96
C ARG A 220 -2.99 22.34 36.68
N ASN A 221 -1.67 22.37 36.49
CA ASN A 221 -0.96 23.55 36.03
C ASN A 221 -1.43 23.93 34.62
N LYS A 222 -1.44 25.24 34.33
CA LYS A 222 -1.89 25.75 33.03
C LYS A 222 -1.07 25.19 31.87
N ASP A 223 0.22 24.98 32.06
CA ASP A 223 1.14 24.48 31.03
C ASP A 223 0.87 23.02 30.65
N SER A 224 0.12 22.28 31.49
CA SER A 224 -0.29 20.90 31.20
C SER A 224 -1.53 20.82 30.30
N PHE A 225 -2.20 21.93 29.99
CA PHE A 225 -3.37 21.94 29.12
C PHE A 225 -2.99 21.80 27.63
N PRO A 226 -3.97 21.58 26.72
CA PRO A 226 -3.71 21.51 25.29
C PRO A 226 -2.92 22.70 24.79
N GLN A 227 -1.77 22.42 24.18
CA GLN A 227 -0.92 23.43 23.58
C GLN A 227 -1.09 23.41 22.07
N ARG A 228 -1.18 24.60 21.45
CA ARG A 228 -1.22 24.71 20.00
C ARG A 228 0.20 24.67 19.45
N GLY A 229 0.34 24.14 18.24
CA GLY A 229 1.60 24.15 17.50
C GLY A 229 1.36 24.39 16.03
N GLU A 230 2.26 25.14 15.43
CA GLU A 230 2.27 25.41 14.00
C GLU A 230 3.62 24.97 13.43
N GLY A 231 3.59 24.34 12.26
CA GLY A 231 4.71 23.57 11.79
C GLY A 231 4.56 23.06 10.38
N PHE A 232 5.39 22.07 10.06
CA PHE A 232 5.22 21.24 8.89
C PHE A 232 5.06 19.78 9.29
N TRP A 233 4.08 19.13 8.68
CA TRP A 233 4.01 17.68 8.61
C TRP A 233 4.66 17.22 7.31
N PHE A 234 5.41 16.13 7.34
CA PHE A 234 6.05 15.60 6.14
C PHE A 234 6.03 14.08 6.14
N ASN A 235 5.95 13.50 4.96
CA ASN A 235 6.15 12.08 4.74
C ASN A 235 6.85 11.85 3.41
N GLY A 236 7.72 10.87 3.36
CA GLY A 236 8.44 10.48 2.16
C GLY A 236 8.65 8.98 2.13
N ALA A 237 8.63 8.43 0.92
CA ALA A 237 8.98 7.05 0.64
C ALA A 237 9.85 6.99 -0.61
N LEU A 238 10.89 6.17 -0.59
CA LEU A 238 11.71 5.82 -1.74
C LEU A 238 11.73 4.30 -1.87
N GLN A 239 11.35 3.78 -3.01
CA GLN A 239 11.29 2.35 -3.27
C GLN A 239 12.09 1.97 -4.53
N LYS A 240 12.88 0.92 -4.42
CA LYS A 240 13.55 0.27 -5.55
C LYS A 240 13.29 -1.24 -5.50
N ASP A 241 12.70 -1.76 -6.56
CA ASP A 241 12.52 -3.19 -6.75
C ASP A 241 13.62 -3.75 -7.68
N VAL A 242 14.27 -4.84 -7.29
CA VAL A 242 15.24 -5.53 -8.16
C VAL A 242 14.66 -6.89 -8.50
N GLN A 243 14.35 -7.10 -9.78
CA GLN A 243 13.90 -8.40 -10.26
C GLN A 243 15.08 -9.38 -10.20
N LEU A 244 14.85 -10.60 -9.71
CA LEU A 244 15.87 -11.65 -9.64
C LEU A 244 15.65 -12.70 -10.72
N PHE A 245 14.50 -13.36 -10.70
CA PHE A 245 14.09 -14.37 -11.69
C PHE A 245 12.58 -14.57 -11.62
N ASP A 246 11.94 -14.88 -12.75
CA ASP A 246 10.50 -15.12 -12.85
C ASP A 246 9.66 -14.07 -12.10
N GLN A 247 8.95 -14.44 -11.04
CA GLN A 247 8.14 -13.54 -10.19
C GLN A 247 8.85 -13.04 -8.94
N HIS A 248 10.11 -13.44 -8.73
CA HIS A 248 10.88 -13.22 -7.51
C HIS A 248 11.76 -11.98 -7.63
N GLY A 249 11.76 -11.15 -6.59
CA GLY A 249 12.57 -9.94 -6.54
C GLY A 249 12.97 -9.55 -5.13
N LEU A 250 13.85 -8.56 -5.04
CA LEU A 250 14.16 -7.83 -3.83
C LEU A 250 13.43 -6.48 -3.85
N ARG A 251 13.08 -5.98 -2.67
CA ARG A 251 12.54 -4.64 -2.44
C ARG A 251 13.37 -3.91 -1.41
N PHE A 252 13.82 -2.72 -1.77
CA PHE A 252 14.41 -1.75 -0.87
C PHE A 252 13.44 -0.59 -0.73
N LEU A 253 13.08 -0.25 0.50
CA LEU A 253 12.16 0.85 0.80
C LEU A 253 12.77 1.70 1.93
N GLY A 254 12.80 3.00 1.77
CA GLY A 254 13.10 3.95 2.83
C GLY A 254 11.90 4.84 3.06
N THR A 255 11.43 4.97 4.30
CA THR A 255 10.37 5.89 4.67
C THR A 255 10.86 6.91 5.69
N VAL A 256 10.30 8.10 5.63
CA VAL A 256 10.41 9.10 6.67
C VAL A 256 9.03 9.72 6.85
N ASN A 257 8.57 9.89 8.08
CA ASN A 257 7.35 10.63 8.39
C ASN A 257 7.56 11.41 9.67
N GLY A 258 6.97 12.58 9.77
CA GLY A 258 7.13 13.37 10.96
C GLY A 258 6.43 14.70 10.93
N LYS A 259 6.58 15.39 12.05
CA LYS A 259 6.10 16.75 12.29
C LYS A 259 7.23 17.54 12.94
N SER A 260 7.39 18.78 12.51
CA SER A 260 8.27 19.74 13.16
C SER A 260 7.54 21.07 13.30
N TYR A 261 7.63 21.67 14.48
CA TYR A 261 6.87 22.86 14.88
C TYR A 261 7.83 24.01 15.13
N TRP A 262 7.64 25.15 14.46
CA TRP A 262 8.51 26.32 14.69
C TRP A 262 8.22 27.05 16.01
N ASN A 263 7.09 26.79 16.64
CA ASN A 263 6.69 27.39 17.92
C ASN A 263 6.57 26.39 19.07
N ASN A 264 6.88 25.10 18.85
CA ASN A 264 6.75 24.07 19.89
C ASN A 264 7.66 22.85 19.62
N HIS A 265 8.96 23.09 19.47
CA HIS A 265 9.95 22.09 19.06
C HIS A 265 10.09 20.88 20.00
N ASP A 266 9.70 21.02 21.28
CA ASP A 266 9.69 19.91 22.25
C ASP A 266 8.76 18.76 21.81
N PHE A 267 7.85 19.01 20.86
CA PHE A 267 6.91 18.03 20.32
C PHE A 267 7.22 17.62 18.88
N ASP A 268 8.36 18.04 18.33
CA ASP A 268 8.86 17.54 17.05
C ASP A 268 8.97 16.01 17.12
N ASP A 269 8.46 15.31 16.11
CA ASP A 269 8.40 13.86 16.12
C ASP A 269 8.67 13.35 14.71
N VAL A 270 9.77 12.64 14.54
CA VAL A 270 10.24 12.16 13.24
C VAL A 270 10.56 10.68 13.36
N THR A 271 10.00 9.89 12.47
CA THR A 271 10.26 8.46 12.34
C THR A 271 10.83 8.16 10.97
N SER A 272 11.89 7.37 10.92
CA SER A 272 12.45 6.85 9.67
C SER A 272 12.60 5.34 9.74
N ARG A 273 12.25 4.66 8.65
CA ARG A 273 12.40 3.22 8.50
C ARG A 273 13.16 2.89 7.23
N ALA A 274 14.06 1.92 7.31
CA ALA A 274 14.74 1.35 6.15
C ALA A 274 14.42 -0.15 6.07
N TYR A 275 14.00 -0.60 4.90
CA TYR A 275 13.58 -1.96 4.59
C TYR A 275 14.47 -2.55 3.51
N ALA A 276 14.83 -3.83 3.67
CA ALA A 276 15.51 -4.62 2.66
C ALA A 276 14.97 -6.04 2.69
N GLY A 277 14.10 -6.37 1.72
CA GLY A 277 13.31 -7.59 1.80
C GLY A 277 13.08 -8.29 0.48
N TYR A 278 12.47 -9.46 0.57
CA TYR A 278 12.07 -10.27 -0.56
C TYR A 278 10.66 -9.91 -0.99
N GLN A 279 10.39 -9.97 -2.30
CA GLN A 279 9.05 -9.89 -2.84
C GLN A 279 8.81 -10.98 -3.88
N TRP A 280 7.56 -11.39 -3.97
CA TRP A 280 7.05 -12.21 -5.04
C TRP A 280 5.77 -11.60 -5.57
N ARG A 281 5.62 -11.50 -6.89
CA ARG A 281 4.41 -10.94 -7.49
C ARG A 281 4.06 -11.59 -8.82
N ASN A 282 2.79 -11.87 -8.98
CA ASN A 282 2.19 -12.17 -10.28
C ASN A 282 1.04 -11.16 -10.54
N PHE A 283 0.19 -11.43 -11.52
CA PHE A 283 -0.92 -10.54 -11.81
C PHE A 283 -1.96 -10.43 -10.68
N ARG A 284 -2.27 -11.55 -10.01
CA ARG A 284 -3.33 -11.60 -8.98
C ARG A 284 -2.83 -11.35 -7.57
N GLN A 285 -1.58 -11.72 -7.31
CA GLN A 285 -1.04 -11.85 -5.97
C GLN A 285 0.27 -11.11 -5.84
N GLN A 286 0.49 -10.52 -4.67
CA GLN A 286 1.79 -10.00 -4.27
C GLN A 286 2.04 -10.36 -2.82
N PHE A 287 3.25 -10.84 -2.57
CA PHE A 287 3.79 -11.13 -1.25
C PHE A 287 5.09 -10.34 -1.07
N ALA A 288 5.32 -9.81 0.13
CA ALA A 288 6.60 -9.24 0.50
C ALA A 288 6.94 -9.62 1.94
N LEU A 289 8.22 -9.90 2.20
CA LEU A 289 8.77 -10.07 3.53
C LEU A 289 9.91 -9.06 3.70
N LEU A 290 9.67 -8.07 4.54
CA LEU A 290 10.45 -6.85 4.67
C LEU A 290 11.00 -6.72 6.09
N PRO A 291 12.19 -7.28 6.37
CA PRO A 291 13.00 -6.86 7.50
C PRO A 291 13.25 -5.35 7.43
N PHE A 292 13.20 -4.69 8.59
CA PHE A 292 13.43 -3.26 8.68
C PHE A 292 14.14 -2.86 9.96
N TYR A 293 14.67 -1.64 9.95
CA TYR A 293 15.12 -0.94 11.14
C TYR A 293 14.44 0.42 11.21
N GLU A 294 13.89 0.75 12.37
CA GLU A 294 13.28 2.04 12.66
C GLU A 294 14.18 2.87 13.58
N LYS A 295 14.27 4.17 13.30
CA LYS A 295 14.77 5.18 14.23
C LYS A 295 13.74 6.29 14.35
N ARG A 296 13.46 6.70 15.59
CA ARG A 296 12.58 7.81 15.92
C ARG A 296 13.31 8.85 16.74
N TRP A 297 13.02 10.10 16.43
CA TRP A 297 13.46 11.28 17.15
C TRP A 297 12.23 12.01 17.70
N TYR A 298 12.31 12.46 18.94
CA TYR A 298 11.25 13.19 19.62
C TYR A 298 11.85 14.38 20.35
N GLY A 299 11.24 15.56 20.25
CA GLY A 299 11.79 16.80 20.79
C GLY A 299 13.18 17.11 20.21
N THR A 300 13.40 16.76 18.94
CA THR A 300 14.71 16.82 18.23
C THR A 300 15.82 15.89 18.76
N GLU A 301 15.53 15.09 19.78
CA GLU A 301 16.49 14.15 20.37
C GLU A 301 16.22 12.71 19.92
N ALA A 302 17.25 11.86 19.95
CA ALA A 302 17.09 10.44 19.69
C ALA A 302 16.20 9.81 20.77
N TYR A 303 15.13 9.11 20.36
CA TYR A 303 14.09 8.69 21.28
C TYR A 303 13.96 7.17 21.36
N SER A 304 13.66 6.52 20.23
CA SER A 304 13.52 5.07 20.18
C SER A 304 14.08 4.49 18.88
N SER A 305 14.46 3.23 18.94
CA SER A 305 14.94 2.51 17.76
C SER A 305 14.65 1.02 17.87
N GLY A 306 14.60 0.33 16.74
CA GLY A 306 14.21 -1.06 16.80
C GLY A 306 14.23 -1.80 15.46
N PRO A 307 14.77 -3.02 15.41
CA PRO A 307 14.58 -3.89 14.27
C PRO A 307 13.17 -4.48 14.26
N GLY A 308 12.65 -4.72 13.07
CA GLY A 308 11.39 -5.42 12.87
C GLY A 308 11.35 -6.21 11.59
N VAL A 309 10.26 -6.93 11.39
CA VAL A 309 9.94 -7.64 10.17
C VAL A 309 8.47 -7.44 9.85
N ARG A 310 8.19 -7.16 8.58
CA ARG A 310 6.84 -6.96 8.07
C ARG A 310 6.57 -7.92 6.92
N ALA A 311 5.49 -8.69 7.02
CA ALA A 311 4.98 -9.50 5.93
C ALA A 311 3.74 -8.83 5.33
N GLU A 312 3.73 -8.66 4.02
CA GLU A 312 2.61 -8.09 3.27
C GLU A 312 2.10 -9.12 2.26
N TYR A 313 0.79 -9.26 2.17
CA TYR A 313 0.14 -10.10 1.17
C TYR A 313 -1.05 -9.37 0.58
N SER A 314 -1.23 -9.42 -0.74
CA SER A 314 -2.42 -8.90 -1.40
C SER A 314 -2.89 -9.86 -2.48
N TYR A 315 -4.20 -10.03 -2.59
CA TYR A 315 -4.84 -10.95 -3.52
C TYR A 315 -6.05 -10.29 -4.18
N LEU A 316 -6.06 -10.27 -5.52
CA LEU A 316 -7.22 -9.89 -6.32
C LEU A 316 -8.21 -11.05 -6.38
N LEU A 317 -9.30 -10.94 -5.63
CA LEU A 317 -10.43 -11.89 -5.66
C LEU A 317 -11.15 -11.82 -7.01
N THR A 318 -11.35 -10.59 -7.48
CA THR A 318 -11.83 -10.24 -8.83
C THR A 318 -11.09 -8.97 -9.27
N PRO A 319 -11.22 -8.52 -10.53
CA PRO A 319 -10.69 -7.22 -10.94
C PRO A 319 -11.25 -6.03 -10.15
N THR A 320 -12.32 -6.20 -9.38
CA THR A 320 -12.95 -5.15 -8.57
C THR A 320 -12.84 -5.39 -7.07
N TRP A 321 -12.36 -6.55 -6.61
CA TRP A 321 -12.22 -6.89 -5.19
C TRP A 321 -10.80 -7.32 -4.86
N GLN A 322 -10.23 -6.75 -3.81
CA GLN A 322 -8.91 -7.09 -3.31
C GLN A 322 -8.93 -7.28 -1.80
N VAL A 323 -8.24 -8.31 -1.31
CA VAL A 323 -7.87 -8.41 0.10
C VAL A 323 -6.38 -8.12 0.26
N SER A 324 -6.03 -7.31 1.26
CA SER A 324 -4.66 -6.98 1.65
C SER A 324 -4.45 -7.31 3.13
N GLN A 325 -3.33 -7.94 3.45
CA GLN A 325 -2.90 -8.31 4.79
C GLN A 325 -1.52 -7.72 5.05
N ALA A 326 -1.34 -7.12 6.22
CA ALA A 326 -0.03 -6.77 6.75
C ALA A 326 0.13 -7.43 8.13
N LEU A 327 1.27 -8.05 8.37
CA LEU A 327 1.70 -8.57 9.66
C LEU A 327 3.03 -7.93 10.00
N GLU A 328 3.21 -7.44 11.22
CA GLU A 328 4.44 -6.78 11.63
C GLU A 328 4.82 -7.21 13.03
N TYR A 329 6.10 -7.47 13.23
CA TYR A 329 6.72 -7.65 14.53
C TYR A 329 7.89 -6.69 14.64
N GLN A 330 8.00 -5.98 15.75
CA GLN A 330 9.07 -5.03 16.01
C GLN A 330 9.54 -5.19 17.45
N LYS A 331 10.87 -5.20 17.66
CA LYS A 331 11.44 -4.97 18.98
C LYS A 331 11.73 -3.49 19.12
N LEU A 332 11.38 -2.91 20.26
CA LEU A 332 11.51 -1.48 20.51
C LEU A 332 12.43 -1.23 21.71
N ASP A 333 13.46 -0.45 21.47
CA ASP A 333 14.40 0.05 22.47
C ASP A 333 14.34 1.59 22.54
N TYR A 334 14.79 2.14 23.65
CA TYR A 334 14.78 3.57 23.95
C TYR A 334 16.19 4.04 24.31
N ASP A 335 16.55 5.18 23.74
CA ASP A 335 17.88 5.78 23.88
C ASP A 335 18.07 6.40 25.28
N ASP A 336 17.01 7.01 25.83
CA ASP A 336 16.99 7.56 27.19
C ASP A 336 16.66 6.48 28.24
N GLU A 337 17.34 6.54 29.39
CA GLU A 337 17.08 5.65 30.52
C GLU A 337 15.70 5.86 31.13
N ASP A 338 15.19 7.10 31.09
CA ASP A 338 13.89 7.46 31.65
C ASP A 338 12.74 6.71 30.95
N TYR A 339 12.93 6.30 29.69
CA TYR A 339 11.93 5.55 28.91
C TYR A 339 12.16 4.02 28.90
N ARG A 340 13.08 3.49 29.71
CA ARG A 340 13.35 2.04 29.78
C ARG A 340 12.11 1.20 30.08
N PHE A 341 11.17 1.74 30.83
CA PHE A 341 9.91 1.08 31.17
C PHE A 341 9.03 0.77 29.95
N LEU A 342 9.25 1.48 28.83
CA LEU A 342 8.53 1.32 27.57
C LEU A 342 9.21 0.32 26.61
N ARG A 343 10.44 -0.13 26.90
CA ARG A 343 11.15 -1.13 26.08
C ARG A 343 10.33 -2.41 25.96
N GLY A 344 10.33 -3.01 24.77
CA GLY A 344 9.65 -4.28 24.56
C GLY A 344 9.42 -4.63 23.10
N GLN A 345 8.21 -5.04 22.76
CA GLN A 345 7.88 -5.51 21.42
C GLN A 345 6.45 -5.16 21.01
N ASN A 346 6.30 -4.88 19.73
CA ASN A 346 5.03 -4.61 19.08
C ASN A 346 4.71 -5.74 18.10
N ARG A 347 3.45 -6.15 18.06
CA ARG A 347 2.89 -7.07 17.08
C ARG A 347 1.66 -6.42 16.48
N TYR A 348 1.58 -6.43 15.16
CA TYR A 348 0.53 -5.77 14.43
C TYR A 348 0.00 -6.67 13.31
N SER A 349 -1.32 -6.71 13.16
CA SER A 349 -2.02 -7.38 12.07
C SER A 349 -3.07 -6.45 11.50
N SER A 350 -3.06 -6.27 10.19
CA SER A 350 -4.01 -5.42 9.48
C SER A 350 -4.58 -6.19 8.30
N THR A 351 -5.90 -6.41 8.31
CA THR A 351 -6.61 -7.02 7.18
C THR A 351 -7.52 -5.97 6.56
N THR A 352 -7.48 -5.80 5.24
CA THR A 352 -8.38 -4.89 4.53
C THR A 352 -8.96 -5.51 3.29
N LEU A 353 -10.26 -5.33 3.13
CA LEU A 353 -11.02 -5.64 1.94
C LEU A 353 -11.30 -4.34 1.19
N SER A 354 -10.97 -4.32 -0.10
CA SER A 354 -11.08 -3.15 -0.97
C SER A 354 -11.97 -3.47 -2.16
N HIS A 355 -12.76 -2.50 -2.56
CA HIS A 355 -13.67 -2.64 -3.69
C HIS A 355 -13.65 -1.41 -4.60
N ALA A 356 -13.60 -1.63 -5.91
CA ALA A 356 -13.86 -0.62 -6.92
C ALA A 356 -15.31 -0.76 -7.41
N PHE A 357 -16.17 0.14 -6.95
CA PHE A 357 -17.59 0.19 -7.35
C PHE A 357 -17.73 0.67 -8.80
N SER A 358 -16.81 1.55 -9.23
CA SER A 358 -16.69 2.06 -10.59
C SER A 358 -15.27 2.58 -10.82
N ASN A 359 -14.99 3.10 -12.01
CA ASN A 359 -13.75 3.84 -12.30
C ASN A 359 -13.62 5.18 -11.55
N ARG A 360 -14.66 5.62 -10.83
CA ARG A 360 -14.69 6.88 -10.07
C ARG A 360 -14.91 6.70 -8.57
N VAL A 361 -15.26 5.50 -8.12
CA VAL A 361 -15.64 5.26 -6.73
C VAL A 361 -15.00 3.97 -6.27
N SER A 362 -14.15 4.10 -5.25
CA SER A 362 -13.54 2.97 -4.56
C SER A 362 -13.69 3.13 -3.06
N GLY A 363 -13.67 2.02 -2.35
CA GLY A 363 -13.72 2.03 -0.89
C GLY A 363 -13.02 0.82 -0.29
N PHE A 364 -12.77 0.91 1.00
CA PHE A 364 -12.20 -0.18 1.77
C PHE A 364 -12.77 -0.25 3.18
N ALA A 365 -12.70 -1.44 3.75
CA ALA A 365 -12.92 -1.68 5.17
C ALA A 365 -11.82 -2.61 5.69
N GLY A 366 -11.41 -2.44 6.94
CA GLY A 366 -10.35 -3.24 7.53
C GLY A 366 -10.42 -3.34 9.05
N VAL A 367 -9.68 -4.31 9.56
CA VAL A 367 -9.52 -4.60 10.99
C VAL A 367 -8.04 -4.50 11.31
N ASP A 368 -7.72 -3.81 12.40
CA ASP A 368 -6.36 -3.63 12.91
C ASP A 368 -6.25 -4.20 14.31
N LEU A 369 -5.30 -5.12 14.52
CA LEU A 369 -4.98 -5.70 15.81
C LEU A 369 -3.56 -5.30 16.17
N LEU A 370 -3.37 -4.64 17.30
CA LEU A 370 -2.07 -4.24 17.82
C LEU A 370 -1.92 -4.81 19.24
N GLU A 371 -0.80 -5.47 19.50
CA GLU A 371 -0.35 -5.85 20.82
C GLU A 371 0.98 -5.15 21.07
N GLN A 372 1.03 -4.31 22.09
CA GLN A 372 2.23 -3.66 22.58
C GLN A 372 2.56 -4.27 23.94
N GLN A 373 3.71 -4.92 24.02
CA GLN A 373 4.25 -5.45 25.26
C GLN A 373 5.46 -4.62 25.64
N THR A 374 5.41 -3.98 26.80
CA THR A 374 6.51 -3.21 27.37
C THR A 374 7.08 -3.91 28.61
N SER A 375 8.14 -3.34 29.17
CA SER A 375 8.77 -3.81 30.41
C SER A 375 7.87 -3.57 31.62
N THR A 376 7.15 -2.45 31.63
CA THR A 376 6.14 -2.13 32.65
C THR A 376 4.74 -2.51 32.17
N ARG A 377 4.14 -3.52 32.81
CA ARG A 377 2.85 -4.10 32.40
C ARG A 377 1.67 -3.11 32.37
N SER A 378 1.73 -2.02 33.13
CA SER A 378 0.71 -0.97 33.10
C SER A 378 0.75 -0.13 31.81
N GLU A 379 1.83 -0.22 31.03
CA GLU A 379 1.97 0.37 29.68
C GLU A 379 1.74 -0.66 28.55
N SER A 380 1.82 -1.96 28.84
CA SER A 380 1.43 -3.01 27.89
C SER A 380 -0.07 -2.96 27.58
N ASN A 381 -0.43 -3.06 26.30
CA ASN A 381 -1.80 -2.94 25.86
C ASN A 381 -2.14 -3.78 24.62
N HIS A 382 -3.43 -4.06 24.45
CA HIS A 382 -4.00 -4.59 23.22
C HIS A 382 -4.99 -3.58 22.65
N ARG A 383 -4.91 -3.33 21.35
CA ARG A 383 -5.77 -2.41 20.63
C ARG A 383 -6.42 -3.14 19.45
N VAL A 384 -7.74 -3.06 19.40
CA VAL A 384 -8.55 -3.57 18.28
C VAL A 384 -9.21 -2.38 17.60
N GLY A 385 -8.94 -2.22 16.32
CA GLY A 385 -9.44 -1.13 15.48
C GLY A 385 -10.25 -1.64 14.30
N LEU A 386 -11.23 -0.85 13.91
CA LEU A 386 -11.92 -0.94 12.63
C LEU A 386 -11.60 0.33 11.84
N ARG A 387 -11.28 0.16 10.56
CA ARG A 387 -11.03 1.25 9.63
C ARG A 387 -11.90 1.11 8.40
N SER A 388 -12.31 2.22 7.84
CA SER A 388 -12.91 2.25 6.51
C SER A 388 -12.58 3.55 5.81
N GLY A 389 -12.69 3.53 4.49
CA GLY A 389 -12.50 4.72 3.69
C GLY A 389 -13.17 4.62 2.33
N VAL A 390 -13.41 5.78 1.75
CA VAL A 390 -13.98 5.93 0.41
C VAL A 390 -13.18 6.99 -0.33
N GLN A 391 -12.95 6.75 -1.61
CA GLN A 391 -12.43 7.73 -2.54
C GLN A 391 -13.43 7.90 -3.68
N VAL A 392 -13.73 9.16 -3.99
CA VAL A 392 -14.70 9.55 -5.01
C VAL A 392 -14.08 10.58 -5.93
N ASP A 393 -14.03 10.24 -7.20
CA ASP A 393 -13.68 11.12 -8.30
C ASP A 393 -14.95 11.73 -8.88
N MET A 394 -15.26 12.95 -8.46
CA MET A 394 -16.43 13.70 -8.88
C MET A 394 -16.25 14.29 -10.30
N PRO A 395 -17.35 14.76 -10.93
CA PRO A 395 -17.27 15.65 -12.09
C PRO A 395 -16.42 16.91 -11.81
N TRP A 396 -16.05 17.63 -12.87
CA TRP A 396 -15.23 18.86 -12.79
C TRP A 396 -13.85 18.66 -12.15
N GLN A 397 -13.27 17.47 -12.28
CA GLN A 397 -11.91 17.20 -11.81
C GLN A 397 -11.73 17.33 -10.30
N LEU A 398 -12.80 17.37 -9.52
CA LEU A 398 -12.72 17.35 -8.06
C LEU A 398 -12.65 15.90 -7.57
N SER A 399 -11.77 15.64 -6.60
CA SER A 399 -11.66 14.34 -5.94
C SER A 399 -11.70 14.52 -4.44
N PHE A 400 -12.27 13.50 -3.78
CA PHE A 400 -12.50 13.48 -2.36
C PHE A 400 -12.11 12.12 -1.79
N ALA A 401 -11.49 12.12 -0.61
CA ALA A 401 -11.30 10.91 0.18
C ALA A 401 -11.74 11.16 1.63
N ALA A 402 -12.41 10.19 2.22
CA ALA A 402 -12.71 10.17 3.63
C ALA A 402 -12.24 8.85 4.23
N THR A 403 -11.61 8.91 5.39
CA THR A 403 -11.28 7.71 6.18
C THR A 403 -11.77 7.89 7.61
N THR A 404 -12.21 6.78 8.19
CA THR A 404 -12.59 6.69 9.59
C THR A 404 -11.86 5.51 10.22
N ALA A 405 -11.35 5.69 11.42
CA ALA A 405 -10.80 4.63 12.24
C ALA A 405 -11.36 4.76 13.65
N ILE A 406 -11.96 3.69 14.14
CA ILE A 406 -12.41 3.57 15.53
C ILE A 406 -11.64 2.44 16.18
N ALA A 407 -11.17 2.61 17.40
CA ALA A 407 -10.45 1.57 18.09
C ALA A 407 -10.71 1.57 19.59
N ARG A 408 -10.46 0.42 20.21
CA ARG A 408 -10.47 0.26 21.65
C ARG A 408 -9.13 -0.28 22.11
N ARG A 409 -8.48 0.43 23.02
CA ARG A 409 -7.22 0.04 23.65
C ARG A 409 -7.46 -0.34 25.11
N ASN A 410 -6.99 -1.51 25.51
CA ASN A 410 -7.07 -1.98 26.89
C ASN A 410 -5.66 -2.28 27.41
N TYR A 411 -5.27 -1.66 28.52
CA TYR A 411 -3.99 -1.89 29.17
C TYR A 411 -4.04 -3.13 30.06
N GLN A 412 -2.90 -3.79 30.26
CA GLN A 412 -2.83 -5.11 30.90
C GLN A 412 -2.76 -5.06 32.43
N ALA A 413 -2.33 -3.94 33.01
CA ALA A 413 -2.29 -3.73 34.45
C ALA A 413 -2.83 -2.34 34.83
N ASP A 414 -2.99 -2.14 36.13
CA ASP A 414 -3.49 -0.89 36.67
C ASP A 414 -2.37 0.16 36.62
N SER A 415 -2.70 1.39 36.24
CA SER A 415 -1.71 2.46 36.17
C SER A 415 -1.00 2.65 37.53
N ASP A 416 0.32 2.74 37.51
CA ASP A 416 1.15 2.91 38.71
C ASP A 416 0.81 4.20 39.47
N ILE A 417 0.24 5.21 38.78
CA ILE A 417 -0.16 6.50 39.35
C ILE A 417 -1.65 6.47 39.74
N PHE A 418 -2.53 5.99 38.86
CA PHE A 418 -3.98 6.13 39.03
C PHE A 418 -4.66 4.92 39.66
N SER A 419 -3.93 3.83 39.91
CA SER A 419 -4.43 2.55 40.45
C SER A 419 -5.69 2.06 39.75
N THR A 420 -5.81 2.37 38.46
CA THR A 420 -6.96 2.07 37.61
C THR A 420 -6.46 1.50 36.30
N ARG A 421 -7.05 0.40 35.85
CA ARG A 421 -6.74 -0.16 34.53
C ARG A 421 -7.25 0.75 33.43
N ARG A 422 -6.33 1.34 32.66
CA ARG A 422 -6.67 2.26 31.58
C ARG A 422 -7.37 1.54 30.43
N LYS A 423 -8.41 2.19 29.91
CA LYS A 423 -9.16 1.79 28.71
C LYS A 423 -9.47 3.04 27.92
N ASP A 424 -9.11 3.00 26.64
CA ASP A 424 -9.30 4.13 25.74
C ASP A 424 -10.18 3.72 24.56
N ASN A 425 -11.09 4.62 24.17
CA ASN A 425 -11.79 4.56 22.90
C ASN A 425 -11.24 5.66 22.00
N GLU A 426 -10.70 5.26 20.86
CA GLU A 426 -10.05 6.14 19.90
C GLU A 426 -10.93 6.31 18.67
N GLN A 427 -11.04 7.53 18.17
CA GLN A 427 -11.78 7.89 16.96
C GLN A 427 -10.92 8.82 16.12
N ILE A 428 -10.72 8.48 14.86
CA ILE A 428 -9.95 9.27 13.90
C ILE A 428 -10.79 9.43 12.65
N TYR A 429 -10.99 10.68 12.21
CA TYR A 429 -11.65 11.02 10.96
C TYR A 429 -10.69 11.86 10.12
N ASN A 430 -10.40 11.41 8.90
CA ASN A 430 -9.64 12.21 7.94
C ASN A 430 -10.49 12.51 6.71
N LEU A 431 -10.37 13.72 6.22
CA LEU A 431 -11.00 14.24 5.02
C LEU A 431 -9.92 14.83 4.12
N SER A 432 -9.88 14.47 2.86
CA SER A 432 -8.98 15.05 1.86
C SER A 432 -9.77 15.49 0.64
N LEU A 433 -9.51 16.72 0.18
CA LEU A 433 -10.11 17.31 -1.01
C LEU A 433 -9.01 17.84 -1.93
N TRP A 434 -9.08 17.50 -3.22
CA TRP A 434 -8.11 18.00 -4.20
C TRP A 434 -8.72 18.13 -5.59
N HIS A 435 -8.17 19.04 -6.38
CA HIS A 435 -8.56 19.24 -7.78
C HIS A 435 -7.51 18.59 -8.70
N ARG A 436 -7.95 17.63 -9.51
CA ARG A 436 -7.11 16.80 -10.39
C ARG A 436 -6.42 17.58 -11.51
N ASP A 437 -6.84 18.79 -11.85
CA ASP A 437 -6.11 19.62 -12.84
C ASP A 437 -5.13 20.60 -12.19
N LEU A 438 -5.14 20.72 -10.87
CA LEU A 438 -4.36 21.73 -10.18
C LEU A 438 -3.01 21.12 -9.79
N TYR A 439 -2.02 21.37 -10.65
CA TYR A 439 -0.63 20.93 -10.49
C TYR A 439 0.34 22.10 -10.66
N PHE A 440 1.25 22.29 -9.71
CA PHE A 440 2.30 23.31 -9.78
C PHE A 440 3.66 22.62 -9.62
N PHE A 441 4.56 22.75 -10.60
CA PHE A 441 5.90 22.12 -10.57
C PHE A 441 5.91 20.61 -10.28
N GLY A 442 4.89 19.88 -10.75
CA GLY A 442 4.73 18.44 -10.52
C GLY A 442 4.21 18.09 -9.12
N VAL A 443 3.66 19.07 -8.40
CA VAL A 443 3.08 18.94 -7.06
C VAL A 443 1.57 19.14 -7.12
N MET A 444 0.82 18.24 -6.48
CA MET A 444 -0.64 18.33 -6.36
C MET A 444 -1.00 18.79 -4.94
N PRO A 445 -1.61 19.97 -4.76
CA PRO A 445 -2.04 20.39 -3.44
C PRO A 445 -3.34 19.69 -3.04
N LYS A 446 -3.40 19.27 -1.78
CA LYS A 446 -4.63 18.71 -1.18
C LYS A 446 -4.94 19.44 0.11
N LEU A 447 -6.21 19.74 0.31
CA LEU A 447 -6.70 20.22 1.60
C LEU A 447 -7.07 19.01 2.44
N ASN A 448 -6.41 18.83 3.58
CA ASN A 448 -6.69 17.75 4.51
C ASN A 448 -7.22 18.30 5.83
N PHE A 449 -8.23 17.64 6.36
CA PHE A 449 -8.75 17.84 7.70
C PHE A 449 -8.64 16.52 8.45
N SER A 450 -8.08 16.54 9.65
CA SER A 450 -8.01 15.38 10.53
C SER A 450 -8.54 15.75 11.91
N TYR A 451 -9.42 14.90 12.44
CA TYR A 451 -9.93 14.99 13.80
C TYR A 451 -9.60 13.67 14.51
N LYS A 452 -8.96 13.77 15.66
CA LYS A 452 -8.70 12.63 16.55
C LYS A 452 -9.30 12.91 17.92
N ARG A 453 -9.91 11.88 18.50
CA ARG A 453 -10.45 11.90 19.87
C ARG A 453 -10.09 10.60 20.57
N VAL A 454 -9.63 10.73 21.79
CA VAL A 454 -9.34 9.61 22.70
C VAL A 454 -10.16 9.84 23.96
N ASP A 455 -11.16 9.02 24.18
CA ASP A 455 -11.95 9.01 25.40
C ASP A 455 -11.37 7.94 26.34
N SER A 456 -10.82 8.35 27.49
CA SER A 456 -10.21 7.44 28.46
C SER A 456 -11.03 7.38 29.76
N ASN A 457 -11.04 6.21 30.41
CA ASN A 457 -11.62 6.08 31.76
C ASN A 457 -10.78 6.78 32.85
N ILE A 458 -9.57 7.23 32.51
CA ILE A 458 -8.74 8.10 33.35
C ILE A 458 -8.70 9.46 32.66
N ASN A 459 -9.33 10.46 33.27
CA ASN A 459 -9.55 11.78 32.66
C ASN A 459 -8.28 12.53 32.24
N PHE A 460 -7.11 12.15 32.77
CA PHE A 460 -5.79 12.67 32.39
C PHE A 460 -5.42 12.32 30.93
N TYR A 461 -5.83 11.15 30.45
CA TYR A 461 -5.49 10.64 29.11
C TYR A 461 -6.58 10.89 28.06
N ASP A 462 -7.67 11.56 28.44
CA ASP A 462 -8.69 12.02 27.49
C ASP A 462 -8.13 13.18 26.66
N TYR A 463 -8.24 13.16 25.34
CA TYR A 463 -7.86 14.32 24.54
C TYR A 463 -8.56 14.36 23.19
N GLN A 464 -8.54 15.54 22.57
CA GLN A 464 -8.91 15.73 21.17
C GLN A 464 -7.85 16.55 20.45
N GLN A 465 -7.72 16.29 19.15
CA GLN A 465 -6.79 16.92 18.23
C GLN A 465 -7.49 17.23 16.91
N ARG A 466 -7.14 18.38 16.35
CA ARG A 466 -7.62 18.85 15.05
C ARG A 466 -6.44 19.35 14.24
N TYR A 467 -6.35 18.88 13.02
CA TYR A 467 -5.37 19.30 12.04
C TYR A 467 -6.07 19.79 10.80
N ILE A 468 -5.67 20.95 10.30
CA ILE A 468 -5.95 21.39 8.94
C ILE A 468 -4.61 21.53 8.26
N THR A 469 -4.42 20.82 7.15
CA THR A 469 -3.17 20.86 6.40
C THR A 469 -3.42 21.11 4.93
N LEU A 470 -2.54 21.90 4.31
CA LEU A 470 -2.43 22.00 2.87
C LEU A 470 -1.19 21.19 2.46
N SER A 471 -1.40 19.99 1.95
CA SER A 471 -0.31 19.09 1.56
C SER A 471 0.13 19.36 0.13
N LEU A 472 1.43 19.28 -0.11
CA LEU A 472 2.07 19.41 -1.40
C LEU A 472 2.68 18.06 -1.77
N ASP A 473 1.97 17.27 -2.56
CA ASP A 473 2.36 15.89 -2.87
C ASP A 473 3.13 15.81 -4.19
N LYS A 474 4.30 15.18 -4.19
CA LYS A 474 5.10 14.87 -5.38
C LYS A 474 5.41 13.38 -5.47
N ASN A 475 5.12 12.79 -6.63
CA ASN A 475 5.51 11.43 -6.98
C ASN A 475 6.52 11.47 -8.14
N PHE A 476 7.47 10.54 -8.18
CA PHE A 476 8.43 10.41 -9.28
C PHE A 476 8.89 8.97 -9.51
#